data_AF-A0A7K1KB93-F1
#
_entry.id   AF-A0A7K1KB93-F1
#
_cell.length_a   1.000
_cell.length_b   1.000
_cell.length_c   1.000
_cell.angle_alpha   90.00
_cell.angle_beta   90.00
_cell.angle_gamma   90.00
#
_symmetry.space_group_name_H-M   'P 1'
#
loop_
_entity.id
_entity.type
_entity.pdbx_description
1 polymer ?
#
loop_
_entity_poly.entity_id
_entity_poly.type
_entity_poly.pdbx_seq_one_letter_code
_entity_poly.pdbx_strand_id
1 'polypeptide(L)'
;MEFKNTLFVITLAATIFGAGCSPNKPTLPSDTSQAAITALLTGAHGTEFLKEITRYDWPDEGREAGQLFDWISAAAESPDQTTAKQAGVAAHALAGFLADESGDLKDTGHGDPALIAAYSNALSPYQAAMVGDSRGTSGFEPLDNLESALPRTASVFAALYGTPTAKEQFASAAKSRAEAYEAQFAEFAATNPSLPDDRVERSYALWSARLRGLLARSEELANSDDEPAISLGATSQLRFAIVSRMVHGSDPRISEQYFNSNGTLVSPDTLKGGPLSLYNAQLINYLSTYPHLTAAVTEFDRTLNSIARA
;
A
#
# COMPACT_ATOMS: atom_id res chain seq x y z
N MET A 1 -39.53 -61.17 -40.73
CA MET A 1 -40.23 -59.92 -40.35
C MET A 1 -39.15 -58.95 -39.91
N GLU A 2 -38.93 -57.94 -40.75
CA GLU A 2 -38.14 -56.70 -40.63
C GLU A 2 -36.85 -56.66 -39.79
N PHE A 3 -35.73 -56.57 -40.51
CA PHE A 3 -34.48 -55.93 -40.08
C PHE A 3 -34.67 -54.41 -40.00
N LYS A 4 -34.31 -53.78 -38.88
CA LYS A 4 -34.04 -52.33 -38.81
C LYS A 4 -32.57 -52.09 -38.47
N ASN A 5 -31.83 -51.68 -39.49
CA ASN A 5 -30.54 -51.01 -39.43
C ASN A 5 -30.76 -49.61 -38.83
N THR A 6 -30.06 -49.28 -37.75
CA THR A 6 -29.90 -47.89 -37.28
C THR A 6 -28.43 -47.57 -37.25
N LEU A 7 -28.00 -46.80 -38.25
CA LEU A 7 -26.65 -46.26 -38.41
C LEU A 7 -26.47 -45.09 -37.42
N PHE A 8 -25.53 -45.20 -36.49
CA PHE A 8 -25.15 -44.10 -35.59
C PHE A 8 -24.11 -43.22 -36.29
N VAL A 9 -24.49 -42.01 -36.69
CA VAL A 9 -23.58 -40.99 -37.24
C VAL A 9 -22.98 -40.23 -36.06
N ILE A 10 -21.71 -40.52 -35.74
CA ILE A 10 -20.92 -39.74 -34.79
C ILE A 10 -20.43 -38.49 -35.53
N THR A 11 -20.99 -37.33 -35.18
CA THR A 11 -20.52 -36.03 -35.67
C THR A 11 -19.35 -35.61 -34.79
N LEU A 12 -18.13 -35.80 -35.30
CA LEU A 12 -16.90 -35.31 -34.68
C LEU A 12 -16.81 -33.80 -34.93
N ALA A 13 -17.22 -32.99 -33.96
CA ALA A 13 -16.98 -31.56 -33.99
C ALA A 13 -15.48 -31.31 -33.77
N ALA A 14 -14.75 -31.07 -34.85
CA ALA A 14 -13.37 -30.62 -34.80
C ALA A 14 -13.33 -29.17 -34.32
N THR A 15 -13.10 -28.97 -33.02
CA THR A 15 -12.81 -27.66 -32.44
C THR A 15 -11.46 -27.20 -32.97
N ILE A 16 -11.48 -26.29 -33.95
CA ILE A 16 -10.30 -25.59 -34.42
C ILE A 16 -9.88 -24.65 -33.29
N PHE A 17 -8.88 -25.06 -32.51
CA PHE A 17 -8.13 -24.13 -31.67
C PHE A 17 -7.46 -23.14 -32.63
N GLY A 18 -8.00 -21.93 -32.71
CA GLY A 18 -7.29 -20.81 -33.28
C GLY A 18 -5.99 -20.65 -32.49
N ALA A 19 -4.86 -20.85 -33.16
CA ALA A 19 -3.57 -20.42 -32.67
C ALA A 19 -3.61 -18.88 -32.59
N GLY A 20 -4.11 -18.37 -31.47
CA GLY A 20 -3.80 -17.01 -31.07
C GLY A 20 -2.29 -16.93 -30.99
N CYS A 21 -1.70 -15.98 -31.73
CA CYS A 21 -0.28 -15.70 -31.62
C CYS A 21 0.02 -15.34 -30.16
N SER A 22 0.52 -16.30 -29.38
CA SER A 22 1.19 -15.97 -28.13
C SER A 22 2.31 -14.99 -28.47
N PRO A 23 2.42 -13.84 -27.78
CA PRO A 23 3.56 -12.95 -27.98
C PRO A 23 4.86 -13.76 -27.81
N ASN A 24 5.89 -13.43 -28.58
CA ASN A 24 7.19 -14.09 -28.44
C ASN A 24 7.71 -13.90 -27.01
N LYS A 25 8.31 -14.95 -26.42
CA LYS A 25 8.93 -14.87 -25.08
C LYS A 25 9.87 -13.66 -25.00
N PRO A 26 9.68 -12.74 -24.04
CA PRO A 26 10.58 -11.62 -23.81
C PRO A 26 12.01 -12.11 -23.58
N THR A 27 12.98 -11.38 -24.11
CA THR A 27 14.40 -11.71 -23.89
C THR A 27 14.84 -11.15 -22.55
N LEU A 28 15.13 -12.03 -21.59
CA LEU A 28 15.70 -11.63 -20.30
C LEU A 28 17.20 -11.29 -20.46
N PRO A 29 17.71 -10.30 -19.71
CA PRO A 29 19.12 -9.92 -19.79
C PRO A 29 20.02 -11.08 -19.36
N SER A 30 21.10 -11.32 -20.10
CA SER A 30 22.10 -12.34 -19.74
C SER A 30 22.99 -11.93 -18.57
N ASP A 31 23.16 -10.61 -18.36
CA ASP A 31 23.83 -10.05 -17.19
C ASP A 31 22.78 -9.65 -16.16
N THR A 32 22.70 -10.43 -15.09
CA THR A 32 21.76 -10.22 -13.98
C THR A 32 22.41 -9.53 -12.77
N SER A 33 23.59 -8.92 -12.97
CA SER A 33 24.21 -8.11 -11.92
C SER A 33 23.32 -6.91 -11.54
N GLN A 34 23.39 -6.48 -10.28
CA GLN A 34 22.60 -5.34 -9.79
C GLN A 34 22.80 -4.09 -10.67
N ALA A 35 24.03 -3.86 -11.13
CA ALA A 35 24.39 -2.74 -12.01
C ALA A 35 23.71 -2.84 -13.37
N ALA A 36 23.77 -4.01 -14.01
CA ALA A 36 23.12 -4.23 -15.30
C ALA A 36 21.61 -4.09 -15.22
N ILE A 37 20.97 -4.66 -14.19
CA ILE A 37 19.52 -4.54 -13.99
C ILE A 37 19.12 -3.11 -13.69
N THR A 38 19.86 -2.39 -12.84
CA THR A 38 19.57 -0.97 -12.58
C THR A 38 19.69 -0.13 -13.86
N ALA A 39 20.72 -0.36 -14.66
CA ALA A 39 20.91 0.34 -15.93
C ALA A 39 19.80 0.01 -16.94
N LEU A 40 19.33 -1.24 -16.98
CA LEU A 40 18.20 -1.65 -17.81
C LEU A 40 16.91 -0.91 -17.40
N LEU A 41 16.56 -0.96 -16.11
CA LEU A 41 15.31 -0.39 -15.60
C LEU A 41 15.27 1.14 -15.72
N THR A 42 16.41 1.81 -15.60
CA THR A 42 16.51 3.28 -15.69
C THR A 42 16.83 3.80 -17.09
N GLY A 43 17.15 2.91 -18.02
CA GLY A 43 17.49 3.23 -19.39
C GLY A 43 16.26 3.55 -20.26
N ALA A 44 16.51 4.00 -21.49
CA ALA A 44 15.47 4.39 -22.44
C ALA A 44 14.48 3.27 -22.81
N HIS A 45 14.85 2.00 -22.58
CA HIS A 45 14.03 0.82 -22.87
C HIS A 45 13.45 0.16 -21.62
N GLY A 46 13.68 0.72 -20.42
CA GLY A 46 13.28 0.09 -19.16
C GLY A 46 11.76 -0.12 -19.05
N THR A 47 10.96 0.90 -19.40
CA THR A 47 9.49 0.80 -19.41
C THR A 47 8.99 -0.25 -20.39
N GLU A 48 9.54 -0.29 -21.61
CA GLU A 48 9.15 -1.29 -22.62
C GLU A 48 9.52 -2.71 -22.15
N PHE A 49 10.71 -2.89 -21.58
CA PHE A 49 11.12 -4.17 -21.00
C PHE A 49 10.17 -4.63 -19.88
N LEU A 50 9.85 -3.74 -18.93
CA LEU A 50 8.92 -4.03 -17.84
C LEU A 50 7.52 -4.39 -18.38
N LYS A 51 7.06 -3.67 -19.41
CA LYS A 51 5.80 -3.94 -20.11
C LYS A 51 5.78 -5.30 -20.79
N GLU A 52 6.84 -5.65 -21.51
CA GLU A 52 7.00 -6.95 -22.17
C GLU A 52 6.95 -8.11 -21.17
N ILE A 53 7.73 -8.05 -20.09
CA ILE A 53 7.77 -9.12 -19.09
C ILE A 53 6.48 -9.22 -18.27
N THR A 54 5.77 -8.10 -18.09
CA THR A 54 4.50 -8.06 -17.33
C THR A 54 3.31 -8.59 -18.14
N ARG A 55 3.31 -8.36 -19.46
CA ARG A 55 2.22 -8.79 -20.35
C ARG A 55 2.38 -10.21 -20.88
N TYR A 56 3.58 -10.77 -20.82
CA TYR A 56 3.84 -12.13 -21.27
C TYR A 56 3.31 -13.13 -20.26
N ASP A 57 2.52 -14.11 -20.72
CA ASP A 57 1.99 -15.21 -19.89
C ASP A 57 3.09 -16.24 -19.66
N TRP A 58 3.73 -16.16 -18.49
CA TRP A 58 4.86 -17.01 -18.16
C TRP A 58 4.42 -18.41 -17.71
N PRO A 59 5.01 -19.50 -18.25
CA PRO A 59 4.65 -20.87 -17.85
C PRO A 59 5.03 -21.19 -16.39
N ASP A 60 5.85 -20.37 -15.75
CA ASP A 60 6.31 -20.51 -14.37
C ASP A 60 5.74 -19.41 -13.44
N GLU A 61 4.61 -18.80 -13.84
CA GLU A 61 3.92 -17.73 -13.11
C GLU A 61 4.78 -16.45 -12.98
N GLY A 62 5.75 -16.27 -13.87
CA GLY A 62 6.64 -15.12 -13.94
C GLY A 62 7.85 -15.20 -13.02
N ARG A 63 8.15 -16.40 -12.48
CA ARG A 63 9.23 -16.60 -11.52
C ARG A 63 10.60 -16.29 -12.12
N GLU A 64 10.87 -16.72 -13.36
CA GLU A 64 12.14 -16.43 -14.06
C GLU A 64 12.35 -14.91 -14.22
N ALA A 65 11.30 -14.18 -14.62
CA ALA A 65 11.37 -12.72 -14.72
C ALA A 65 11.47 -12.03 -13.35
N GLY A 66 10.76 -12.56 -12.34
CA GLY A 66 10.74 -12.03 -10.98
C GLY A 66 12.12 -12.03 -10.30
N GLN A 67 12.96 -13.02 -10.60
CA GLN A 67 14.32 -13.14 -10.04
C GLN A 67 15.22 -11.94 -10.33
N LEU A 68 14.92 -11.14 -11.36
CA LEU A 68 15.66 -9.91 -11.67
C LEU A 68 15.53 -8.85 -10.57
N PHE A 69 14.51 -8.93 -9.72
CA PHE A 69 14.16 -7.92 -8.71
C PHE A 69 14.49 -8.34 -7.27
N ASP A 70 14.78 -9.61 -7.02
CA ASP A 70 14.96 -10.18 -5.66
C ASP A 70 16.02 -9.45 -4.83
N TRP A 71 17.07 -8.94 -5.48
CA TRP A 71 18.17 -8.26 -4.82
C TRP A 71 17.79 -6.88 -4.24
N ILE A 72 16.74 -6.23 -4.77
CA ILE A 72 16.38 -4.85 -4.44
C ILE A 72 16.05 -4.71 -2.96
N SER A 73 15.28 -5.65 -2.41
CA SER A 73 14.84 -5.62 -1.02
C SER A 73 16.03 -5.75 -0.05
N ALA A 74 16.91 -6.75 -0.27
CA ALA A 74 18.09 -6.95 0.55
C ALA A 74 19.11 -5.80 0.42
N ALA A 75 19.24 -5.22 -0.78
CA ALA A 75 20.16 -4.12 -1.01
C ALA A 75 19.66 -2.79 -0.39
N ALA A 76 18.35 -2.62 -0.21
CA ALA A 76 17.77 -1.45 0.48
C ALA A 76 18.29 -1.29 1.91
N GLU A 77 18.55 -2.41 2.60
CA GLU A 77 19.05 -2.46 3.98
C GLU A 77 20.59 -2.44 4.07
N SER A 78 21.28 -2.35 2.93
CA SER A 78 22.73 -2.40 2.89
C SER A 78 23.36 -1.23 3.67
N PRO A 79 24.38 -1.48 4.52
CA PRO A 79 25.15 -0.41 5.13
C PRO A 79 26.01 0.36 4.11
N ASP A 80 26.26 -0.22 2.93
CA ASP A 80 26.87 0.50 1.82
C ASP A 80 25.84 1.40 1.13
N GLN A 81 26.03 2.71 1.29
CA GLN A 81 25.13 3.72 0.72
C GLN A 81 25.04 3.66 -0.80
N THR A 82 26.09 3.19 -1.49
CA THR A 82 26.08 3.05 -2.95
C THR A 82 25.10 1.95 -3.36
N THR A 83 25.23 0.77 -2.74
CA THR A 83 24.31 -0.36 -2.92
C THR A 83 22.87 0.02 -2.57
N ALA A 84 22.65 0.66 -1.41
CA ALA A 84 21.31 1.07 -0.99
C ALA A 84 20.67 2.09 -1.94
N LYS A 85 21.45 3.09 -2.40
CA LYS A 85 20.98 4.06 -3.39
C LYS A 85 20.64 3.41 -4.71
N GLN A 86 21.45 2.46 -5.16
CA GLN A 86 21.22 1.75 -6.40
C GLN A 86 19.93 0.92 -6.36
N ALA A 87 19.67 0.26 -5.24
CA ALA A 87 18.42 -0.44 -4.99
C ALA A 87 17.21 0.51 -5.06
N GLY A 88 17.31 1.69 -4.44
CA GLY A 88 16.22 2.66 -4.48
C GLY A 88 15.97 3.23 -5.86
N VAL A 89 17.02 3.47 -6.65
CA VAL A 89 16.88 3.92 -8.04
C VAL A 89 16.17 2.86 -8.90
N ALA A 90 16.53 1.58 -8.74
CA ALA A 90 15.85 0.48 -9.42
C ALA A 90 14.39 0.34 -8.98
N ALA A 91 14.13 0.39 -7.66
CA ALA A 91 12.79 0.36 -7.10
C ALA A 91 11.94 1.54 -7.57
N HIS A 92 12.52 2.75 -7.67
CA HIS A 92 11.80 3.94 -8.13
C HIS A 92 11.40 3.83 -9.60
N ALA A 93 12.26 3.27 -10.46
CA ALA A 93 11.92 2.99 -11.85
C ALA A 93 10.77 1.98 -11.96
N LEU A 94 10.82 0.89 -11.17
CA LEU A 94 9.74 -0.08 -11.09
C LEU A 94 8.42 0.54 -10.60
N ALA A 95 8.47 1.37 -9.55
CA ALA A 95 7.30 2.07 -9.03
C ALA A 95 6.71 3.04 -10.08
N GLY A 96 7.57 3.75 -10.83
CA GLY A 96 7.15 4.61 -11.93
C GLY A 96 6.41 3.82 -13.03
N PHE A 97 6.94 2.67 -13.42
CA PHE A 97 6.27 1.77 -14.36
C PHE A 97 4.89 1.32 -13.85
N LEU A 98 4.80 0.83 -12.61
CA LEU A 98 3.52 0.38 -12.05
C LEU A 98 2.49 1.52 -11.93
N ALA A 99 2.94 2.75 -11.67
CA ALA A 99 2.07 3.91 -11.62
C ALA A 99 1.48 4.25 -12.99
N ASP A 100 2.33 4.26 -14.03
CA ASP A 100 1.98 4.77 -15.35
C ASP A 100 1.30 3.70 -16.24
N GLU A 101 1.63 2.42 -16.04
CA GLU A 101 1.14 1.29 -16.83
C GLU A 101 0.20 0.35 -16.03
N SER A 102 -0.44 0.86 -14.97
CA SER A 102 -1.35 0.06 -14.12
C SER A 102 -2.51 -0.62 -14.88
N GLY A 103 -2.92 -0.09 -16.05
CA GLY A 103 -3.90 -0.73 -16.93
C GLY A 103 -3.40 -2.02 -17.57
N ASP A 104 -2.10 -2.11 -17.86
CA ASP A 104 -1.50 -3.30 -18.47
C ASP A 104 -1.52 -4.51 -17.54
N LEU A 105 -1.54 -4.27 -16.22
CA LEU A 105 -1.70 -5.31 -15.19
C LEU A 105 -3.15 -5.78 -15.05
N LYS A 106 -4.12 -4.91 -15.39
CA LYS A 106 -5.56 -5.24 -15.32
C LYS A 106 -6.02 -6.02 -16.55
N ASP A 107 -5.44 -5.74 -17.71
CA ASP A 107 -5.82 -6.35 -18.98
C ASP A 107 -5.30 -7.80 -19.16
N THR A 108 -4.33 -8.25 -18.36
CA THR A 108 -3.81 -9.63 -18.41
C THR A 108 -4.72 -10.66 -17.74
N GLY A 109 -5.82 -10.24 -17.11
CA GLY A 109 -6.84 -11.12 -16.53
C GLY A 109 -6.42 -11.84 -15.25
N HIS A 110 -5.16 -12.23 -15.12
CA HIS A 110 -4.47 -12.68 -13.90
C HIS A 110 -2.97 -12.42 -14.15
N GLY A 111 -2.43 -11.31 -13.62
CA GLY A 111 -0.99 -11.05 -13.72
C GLY A 111 -0.19 -12.20 -13.10
N ASP A 112 0.92 -12.57 -13.73
CA ASP A 112 1.82 -13.64 -13.30
C ASP A 112 2.16 -13.55 -11.81
N PRO A 113 1.60 -14.44 -10.96
CA PRO A 113 1.59 -14.20 -9.52
C PRO A 113 2.97 -14.09 -8.86
N ALA A 114 3.95 -14.86 -9.35
CA ALA A 114 5.31 -14.79 -8.83
C ALA A 114 6.01 -13.48 -9.25
N LEU A 115 5.72 -12.95 -10.44
CA LEU A 115 6.25 -11.65 -10.88
C LEU A 115 5.67 -10.50 -10.05
N ILE A 116 4.35 -10.49 -9.81
CA ILE A 116 3.71 -9.47 -8.96
C ILE A 116 4.22 -9.55 -7.51
N ALA A 117 4.45 -10.75 -7.00
CA ALA A 117 5.07 -10.94 -5.70
C ALA A 117 6.50 -10.39 -5.65
N ALA A 118 7.30 -10.58 -6.72
CA ALA A 118 8.65 -10.01 -6.82
C ALA A 118 8.62 -8.48 -6.83
N TYR A 119 7.68 -7.85 -7.56
CA TYR A 119 7.48 -6.40 -7.53
C TYR A 119 7.10 -5.90 -6.13
N SER A 120 6.17 -6.57 -5.46
CA SER A 120 5.76 -6.25 -4.10
C SER A 120 6.94 -6.33 -3.13
N ASN A 121 7.76 -7.39 -3.20
CA ASN A 121 8.94 -7.55 -2.38
C ASN A 121 9.98 -6.45 -2.63
N ALA A 122 10.25 -6.13 -3.90
CA ALA A 122 11.20 -5.07 -4.28
C ALA A 122 10.78 -3.68 -3.78
N LEU A 123 9.48 -3.39 -3.72
CA LEU A 123 8.95 -2.09 -3.32
C LEU A 123 8.66 -1.96 -1.82
N SER A 124 8.52 -3.07 -1.10
CA SER A 124 8.15 -3.09 0.32
C SER A 124 9.03 -2.21 1.24
N PRO A 125 10.37 -2.16 1.07
CA PRO A 125 11.22 -1.28 1.89
C PRO A 125 10.95 0.22 1.68
N TYR A 126 10.40 0.60 0.52
CA TYR A 126 10.27 2.00 0.09
C TYR A 126 8.89 2.60 0.37
N GLN A 127 7.97 1.86 1.00
CA GLN A 127 6.64 2.38 1.38
C GLN A 127 6.70 3.64 2.25
N ALA A 128 7.72 3.77 3.09
CA ALA A 128 7.97 4.98 3.88
C ALA A 128 8.35 6.17 2.98
N ALA A 129 9.27 5.96 2.03
CA ALA A 129 9.73 6.98 1.09
C ALA A 129 8.59 7.47 0.19
N MET A 130 7.71 6.57 -0.27
CA MET A 130 6.54 6.90 -1.07
C MET A 130 5.62 7.95 -0.41
N VAL A 131 5.55 7.98 0.93
CA VAL A 131 4.74 8.94 1.69
C VAL A 131 5.52 10.12 2.25
N GLY A 132 6.81 10.22 1.92
CA GLY A 132 7.69 11.31 2.31
C GLY A 132 8.54 11.05 3.56
N ASP A 133 8.63 9.81 4.03
CA ASP A 133 9.60 9.40 5.05
C ASP A 133 10.80 8.72 4.38
N SER A 134 11.81 9.51 4.00
CA SER A 134 13.03 8.99 3.37
C SER A 134 14.02 8.38 4.36
N ARG A 135 13.71 8.34 5.66
CA ARG A 135 14.62 7.74 6.66
C ARG A 135 14.72 6.24 6.40
N GLY A 136 15.96 5.75 6.31
CA GLY A 136 16.23 4.32 6.12
C GLY A 136 16.17 3.85 4.66
N THR A 137 15.96 4.74 3.69
CA THR A 137 16.08 4.43 2.26
C THR A 137 16.89 5.50 1.54
N SER A 138 17.35 5.21 0.32
CA SER A 138 18.13 6.14 -0.50
C SER A 138 17.82 5.90 -1.97
N GLY A 139 17.82 6.95 -2.80
CA GLY A 139 17.60 6.83 -4.24
C GLY A 139 16.14 6.62 -4.67
N PHE A 140 15.19 6.70 -3.72
CA PHE A 140 13.76 6.59 -3.98
C PHE A 140 13.08 7.86 -3.48
N GLU A 141 12.61 8.70 -4.41
CA GLU A 141 11.84 9.89 -4.09
C GLU A 141 10.33 9.63 -4.25
N PRO A 142 9.44 10.42 -3.62
CA PRO A 142 8.01 10.32 -3.86
C PRO A 142 7.66 10.49 -5.35
N LEU A 143 6.77 9.63 -5.87
CA LEU A 143 6.28 9.72 -7.26
C LEU A 143 5.36 10.91 -7.52
N ASP A 144 4.78 11.43 -6.44
CA ASP A 144 3.79 12.49 -6.44
C ASP A 144 4.28 13.67 -5.59
N ASN A 145 3.68 14.84 -5.83
CA ASN A 145 3.74 15.92 -4.84
C ASN A 145 3.05 15.45 -3.55
N LEU A 146 3.75 15.49 -2.42
CA LEU A 146 3.26 15.02 -1.12
C LEU A 146 2.05 15.80 -0.57
N GLU A 147 1.77 16.98 -1.12
CA GLU A 147 0.59 17.80 -0.83
C GLU A 147 -0.60 17.52 -1.77
N SER A 148 -0.44 16.60 -2.73
CA SER A 148 -1.50 16.15 -3.62
C SER A 148 -2.26 14.92 -3.07
N ALA A 149 -3.19 14.40 -3.86
CA ALA A 149 -3.91 13.15 -3.56
C ALA A 149 -3.09 11.87 -3.83
N LEU A 150 -1.80 11.99 -4.19
CA LEU A 150 -0.89 10.86 -4.47
C LEU A 150 -1.41 9.87 -5.54
N PRO A 151 -1.96 10.31 -6.68
CA PRO A 151 -2.60 9.42 -7.65
C PRO A 151 -1.63 8.36 -8.22
N ARG A 152 -0.36 8.69 -8.46
CA ARG A 152 0.60 7.72 -9.02
C ARG A 152 0.95 6.66 -7.98
N THR A 153 1.17 7.05 -6.74
CA THR A 153 1.41 6.13 -5.63
C THR A 153 0.20 5.24 -5.36
N ALA A 154 -1.02 5.77 -5.48
CA ALA A 154 -2.24 4.97 -5.36
C ALA A 154 -2.33 3.90 -6.46
N SER A 155 -1.95 4.23 -7.70
CA SER A 155 -1.85 3.27 -8.81
C SER A 155 -0.82 2.18 -8.53
N VAL A 156 0.33 2.48 -7.91
CA VAL A 156 1.31 1.45 -7.50
C VAL A 156 0.69 0.48 -6.49
N PHE A 157 0.00 1.00 -5.47
CA PHE A 157 -0.66 0.13 -4.48
C PHE A 157 -1.74 -0.74 -5.15
N ALA A 158 -2.56 -0.15 -6.03
CA ALA A 158 -3.59 -0.87 -6.76
C ALA A 158 -3.03 -1.94 -7.72
N ALA A 159 -1.92 -1.66 -8.38
CA ALA A 159 -1.20 -2.61 -9.23
C ALA A 159 -0.76 -3.87 -8.45
N LEU A 160 -0.28 -3.69 -7.22
CA LEU A 160 0.15 -4.79 -6.36
C LEU A 160 -1.00 -5.53 -5.67
N TYR A 161 -2.23 -5.03 -5.77
CA TYR A 161 -3.44 -5.72 -5.30
C TYR A 161 -3.87 -6.86 -6.23
N GLY A 162 -3.25 -7.01 -7.41
CA GLY A 162 -3.61 -7.98 -8.44
C GLY A 162 -3.50 -9.47 -8.03
N THR A 163 -2.80 -9.80 -6.94
CA THR A 163 -2.83 -11.15 -6.36
C THR A 163 -3.12 -11.12 -4.86
N PRO A 164 -3.86 -12.11 -4.32
CA PRO A 164 -4.19 -12.14 -2.89
C PRO A 164 -2.96 -12.08 -1.99
N THR A 165 -1.89 -12.81 -2.32
CA THR A 165 -0.67 -12.85 -1.52
C THR A 165 0.11 -11.54 -1.56
N ALA A 166 0.28 -10.94 -2.75
CA ALA A 166 0.97 -9.65 -2.86
C ALA A 166 0.17 -8.53 -2.18
N LYS A 167 -1.16 -8.54 -2.34
CA LYS A 167 -2.09 -7.65 -1.62
C LYS A 167 -1.89 -7.77 -0.12
N GLU A 168 -2.04 -8.97 0.44
CA GLU A 168 -1.94 -9.20 1.88
C GLU A 168 -0.60 -8.73 2.44
N GLN A 169 0.51 -9.09 1.80
CA GLN A 169 1.84 -8.72 2.29
C GLN A 169 2.08 -7.21 2.21
N PHE A 170 1.84 -6.59 1.05
CA PHE A 170 2.14 -5.17 0.84
C PHE A 170 1.20 -4.27 1.65
N ALA A 171 -0.10 -4.55 1.63
CA ALA A 171 -1.09 -3.77 2.37
C ALA A 171 -0.93 -3.92 3.88
N SER A 172 -0.62 -5.13 4.38
CA SER A 172 -0.35 -5.35 5.81
C SER A 172 0.90 -4.60 6.26
N ALA A 173 1.98 -4.60 5.47
CA ALA A 173 3.18 -3.82 5.77
C ALA A 173 2.91 -2.31 5.83
N ALA A 174 2.14 -1.79 4.87
CA ALA A 174 1.73 -0.38 4.86
C ALA A 174 0.84 -0.03 6.07
N LYS A 175 -0.12 -0.90 6.41
CA LYS A 175 -1.01 -0.72 7.57
C LYS A 175 -0.23 -0.72 8.88
N SER A 176 0.64 -1.70 9.08
CA SER A 176 1.51 -1.80 10.26
C SER A 176 2.39 -0.57 10.41
N ARG A 177 2.93 -0.05 9.30
CA ARG A 177 3.73 1.18 9.31
C ARG A 177 2.91 2.43 9.65
N ALA A 178 1.70 2.55 9.12
CA ALA A 178 0.78 3.63 9.48
C ALA A 178 0.48 3.61 11.00
N GLU A 179 0.20 2.43 11.56
CA GLU A 179 -0.03 2.24 13.00
C GLU A 179 1.22 2.59 13.84
N ALA A 180 2.41 2.24 13.36
CA ALA A 180 3.67 2.60 14.02
C ALA A 180 3.92 4.12 14.02
N TYR A 181 3.55 4.82 12.94
CA TYR A 181 3.62 6.29 12.90
C TYR A 181 2.59 6.93 13.82
N GLU A 182 1.36 6.43 13.88
CA GLU A 182 0.34 6.90 14.83
C GLU A 182 0.80 6.74 16.28
N ALA A 183 1.42 5.60 16.61
CA ALA A 183 1.98 5.35 17.93
C ALA A 183 3.13 6.32 18.27
N GLN A 184 4.05 6.57 17.34
CA GLN A 184 5.14 7.53 17.52
C GLN A 184 4.61 8.96 17.69
N PHE A 185 3.62 9.36 16.89
CA PHE A 185 2.98 10.66 17.04
C PHE A 185 2.28 10.80 18.40
N ALA A 186 1.54 9.77 18.82
CA ALA A 186 0.83 9.77 20.08
C ALA A 186 1.77 9.85 21.30
N GLU A 187 2.91 9.15 21.26
CA GLU A 187 3.96 9.23 22.29
C GLU A 187 4.55 10.64 22.37
N PHE A 188 4.85 11.23 21.21
CA PHE A 188 5.32 12.61 21.13
C PHE A 188 4.27 13.59 21.67
N ALA A 189 3.00 13.44 21.28
CA ALA A 189 1.90 14.31 21.68
C ALA A 189 1.67 14.28 23.20
N ALA A 190 1.79 13.11 23.83
CA ALA A 190 1.60 12.97 25.27
C ALA A 190 2.69 13.67 26.09
N THR A 191 3.93 13.64 25.60
CA THR A 191 5.07 14.31 26.25
C THR A 191 5.18 15.80 25.89
N ASN A 192 4.55 16.23 24.79
CA ASN A 192 4.67 17.58 24.24
C ASN A 192 3.31 18.20 23.85
N PRO A 193 2.31 18.26 24.75
CA PRO A 193 0.93 18.60 24.39
C PRO A 193 0.70 20.06 23.96
N SER A 194 1.67 20.94 24.21
CA SER A 194 1.60 22.38 23.92
C SER A 194 2.69 22.86 22.96
N LEU A 195 3.51 21.97 22.40
CA LEU A 195 4.59 22.39 21.49
C LEU A 195 4.08 22.76 20.09
N PRO A 196 4.75 23.72 19.42
CA PRO A 196 4.35 24.23 18.11
C PRO A 196 4.56 23.25 16.95
N ASP A 197 4.09 23.71 15.78
CA ASP A 197 3.64 22.92 14.64
C ASP A 197 4.73 22.39 13.68
N ASP A 198 6.01 22.75 13.84
CA ASP A 198 7.07 22.61 12.81
C ASP A 198 8.01 21.40 12.99
N ARG A 199 7.65 20.47 13.88
CA ARG A 199 8.53 19.36 14.30
C ARG A 199 8.39 18.14 13.38
N VAL A 200 9.50 17.44 13.13
CA VAL A 200 9.55 16.18 12.36
C VAL A 200 8.55 15.16 12.91
N GLU A 201 8.33 15.17 14.22
CA GLU A 201 7.42 14.28 14.91
C GLU A 201 5.94 14.50 14.50
N ARG A 202 5.55 15.67 13.99
CA ARG A 202 4.23 15.87 13.38
C ARG A 202 4.10 15.22 12.00
N SER A 203 5.23 15.02 11.31
CA SER A 203 5.24 14.30 10.03
C SER A 203 4.78 12.86 10.19
N TYR A 204 4.90 12.26 11.39
CA TYR A 204 4.32 10.94 11.67
C TYR A 204 2.82 10.87 11.42
N ALA A 205 2.05 11.89 11.82
CA ALA A 205 0.63 11.94 11.53
C ALA A 205 0.40 12.01 10.00
N LEU A 206 1.12 12.87 9.29
CA LEU A 206 1.00 13.00 7.84
C LEU A 206 1.38 11.73 7.07
N TRP A 207 2.50 11.08 7.43
CA TRP A 207 2.94 9.83 6.83
C TRP A 207 1.93 8.72 7.05
N SER A 208 1.34 8.62 8.26
CA SER A 208 0.24 7.69 8.50
C SER A 208 -0.99 8.02 7.67
N ALA A 209 -1.41 9.30 7.63
CA ALA A 209 -2.58 9.74 6.87
C ALA A 209 -2.46 9.36 5.39
N ARG A 210 -1.27 9.56 4.81
CA ARG A 210 -0.96 9.19 3.43
C ARG A 210 -1.05 7.67 3.23
N LEU A 211 -0.44 6.85 4.09
CA LEU A 211 -0.54 5.39 3.99
C LEU A 211 -1.99 4.88 4.14
N ARG A 212 -2.74 5.40 5.12
CA ARG A 212 -4.15 5.06 5.35
C ARG A 212 -5.02 5.44 4.13
N GLY A 213 -4.80 6.63 3.59
CA GLY A 213 -5.50 7.12 2.39
C GLY A 213 -5.18 6.27 1.17
N LEU A 214 -3.91 5.93 0.95
CA LEU A 214 -3.47 5.07 -0.15
C LEU A 214 -4.09 3.68 -0.07
N LEU A 215 -4.11 3.05 1.11
CA LEU A 215 -4.73 1.74 1.32
C LEU A 215 -6.22 1.74 0.98
N ALA A 216 -6.95 2.78 1.42
CA ALA A 216 -8.36 2.94 1.10
C ALA A 216 -8.57 3.12 -0.40
N ARG A 217 -7.80 4.03 -1.03
CA ARG A 217 -7.93 4.32 -2.46
C ARG A 217 -7.55 3.14 -3.34
N SER A 218 -6.49 2.40 -2.99
CA SER A 218 -6.05 1.25 -3.78
C SER A 218 -7.06 0.11 -3.76
N GLU A 219 -7.81 -0.04 -2.66
CA GLU A 219 -8.87 -1.04 -2.58
C GLU A 219 -10.01 -0.70 -3.54
N GLU A 220 -10.45 0.56 -3.62
CA GLU A 220 -11.44 1.01 -4.61
C GLU A 220 -10.94 0.83 -6.06
N LEU A 221 -9.67 1.17 -6.31
CA LEU A 221 -9.08 1.06 -7.64
C LEU A 221 -8.90 -0.40 -8.08
N ALA A 222 -8.77 -1.33 -7.14
CA ALA A 222 -8.63 -2.76 -7.39
C ALA A 222 -9.99 -3.48 -7.48
N ASN A 223 -10.97 -3.09 -6.66
CA ASN A 223 -12.28 -3.71 -6.54
C ASN A 223 -13.36 -2.74 -7.04
N SER A 224 -13.62 -2.71 -8.36
CA SER A 224 -14.61 -1.80 -8.96
C SER A 224 -16.06 -2.05 -8.57
N ASP A 225 -16.35 -3.14 -7.85
CA ASP A 225 -17.72 -3.63 -7.56
C ASP A 225 -18.12 -3.55 -6.07
N ASP A 226 -17.18 -3.28 -5.16
CA ASP A 226 -17.44 -3.16 -3.72
C ASP A 226 -17.42 -1.69 -3.26
N GLU A 227 -18.32 -1.32 -2.35
CA GLU A 227 -18.27 0.02 -1.74
C GLU A 227 -16.93 0.24 -1.05
N PRO A 228 -16.36 1.45 -1.14
CA PRO A 228 -15.14 1.79 -0.43
C PRO A 228 -15.24 1.42 1.04
N ALA A 229 -14.31 0.61 1.52
CA ALA A 229 -13.99 0.57 2.93
C ALA A 229 -13.31 1.92 3.26
N ILE A 230 -14.10 3.01 3.32
CA ILE A 230 -13.68 4.24 3.98
C ILE A 230 -13.10 3.78 5.31
N SER A 231 -11.91 4.24 5.66
CA SER A 231 -11.31 4.00 6.96
C SER A 231 -12.12 4.72 8.05
N LEU A 232 -13.37 4.25 8.27
CA LEU A 232 -14.35 4.65 9.25
C LEU A 232 -13.81 4.25 10.62
N GLY A 233 -12.74 4.94 11.03
CA GLY A 233 -11.97 4.52 12.18
C GLY A 233 -10.62 5.21 12.30
N ALA A 234 -9.86 5.44 11.22
CA ALA A 234 -8.46 5.89 11.37
C ALA A 234 -8.31 7.20 12.15
N THR A 235 -9.13 8.21 11.86
CA THR A 235 -9.08 9.47 12.61
C THR A 235 -9.50 9.28 14.08
N SER A 236 -10.50 8.44 14.33
CA SER A 236 -10.92 8.09 15.70
C SER A 236 -9.85 7.29 16.44
N GLN A 237 -9.15 6.38 15.74
CA GLN A 237 -8.04 5.58 16.24
C GLN A 237 -6.87 6.48 16.63
N LEU A 238 -6.52 7.46 15.79
CA LEU A 238 -5.49 8.44 16.09
C LEU A 238 -5.84 9.26 17.33
N ARG A 239 -7.08 9.76 17.43
CA ARG A 239 -7.55 10.47 18.63
C ARG A 239 -7.42 9.59 19.88
N PHE A 240 -7.88 8.34 19.79
CA PHE A 240 -7.73 7.39 20.89
C PHE A 240 -6.27 7.16 21.27
N ALA A 241 -5.38 6.95 20.29
CA ALA A 241 -3.96 6.72 20.54
C ALA A 241 -3.31 7.87 21.30
N ILE A 242 -3.65 9.11 20.95
CA ILE A 242 -3.16 10.32 21.63
C ILE A 242 -3.75 10.40 23.04
N VAL A 243 -5.07 10.38 23.17
CA VAL A 243 -5.75 10.63 24.45
C VAL A 243 -5.45 9.53 25.47
N SER A 244 -5.35 8.27 25.04
CA SER A 244 -5.02 7.14 25.92
C SER A 244 -3.63 7.20 26.55
N ARG A 245 -2.71 7.99 25.96
CA ARG A 245 -1.39 8.28 26.53
C ARG A 245 -1.37 9.53 27.40
N MET A 246 -2.35 10.41 27.25
CA MET A 246 -2.46 11.67 28.01
C MET A 246 -3.32 11.53 29.25
N VAL A 247 -4.29 10.60 29.24
CA VAL A 247 -5.24 10.40 30.34
C VAL A 247 -4.89 9.13 31.11
N HIS A 248 -4.72 9.28 32.42
CA HIS A 248 -4.57 8.19 33.37
C HIS A 248 -5.58 8.34 34.51
N GLY A 249 -6.28 7.27 34.88
CA GLY A 249 -7.27 7.29 35.94
C GLY A 249 -8.63 7.74 35.44
N SER A 250 -9.12 8.88 35.92
CA SER A 250 -10.40 9.48 35.50
C SER A 250 -10.21 10.91 35.00
N ASP A 251 -11.05 11.34 34.06
CA ASP A 251 -11.09 12.71 33.57
C ASP A 251 -12.55 13.15 33.43
N PRO A 252 -12.98 14.31 33.95
CA PRO A 252 -14.38 14.73 33.89
C PRO A 252 -14.92 14.92 32.46
N ARG A 253 -14.05 14.98 31.44
CA ARG A 253 -14.43 15.08 30.04
C ARG A 253 -14.72 13.73 29.39
N ILE A 254 -14.32 12.62 30.03
CA ILE A 254 -14.51 11.25 29.53
C ILE A 254 -15.28 10.44 30.58
N SER A 255 -16.40 9.84 30.17
CA SER A 255 -17.24 9.04 31.07
C SER A 255 -16.49 7.82 31.61
N GLU A 256 -16.71 7.51 32.89
CA GLU A 256 -16.05 6.41 33.61
C GLU A 256 -16.20 5.04 32.91
N GLN A 257 -17.32 4.82 32.21
CA GLN A 257 -17.59 3.60 31.44
C GLN A 257 -16.58 3.33 30.30
N TYR A 258 -15.77 4.33 29.92
CA TYR A 258 -14.73 4.19 28.91
C TYR A 258 -13.34 3.94 29.49
N PHE A 259 -13.25 3.75 30.81
CA PHE A 259 -12.04 3.34 31.50
C PHE A 259 -12.17 1.89 31.94
N ASN A 260 -11.09 1.12 31.80
CA ASN A 260 -11.00 -0.20 32.39
C ASN A 260 -10.64 -0.13 33.88
N SER A 261 -10.58 -1.30 34.53
CA SER A 261 -10.23 -1.42 35.96
C SER A 261 -8.87 -0.83 36.33
N ASN A 262 -7.97 -0.66 35.36
CA ASN A 262 -6.62 -0.13 35.55
C ASN A 262 -6.57 1.38 35.30
N GLY A 263 -7.71 2.04 35.04
CA GLY A 263 -7.80 3.46 34.75
C GLY A 263 -7.22 3.84 33.38
N THR A 264 -7.14 2.90 32.43
CA THR A 264 -6.78 3.20 31.05
C THR A 264 -7.98 3.13 30.13
N LEU A 265 -7.94 3.91 29.05
CA LEU A 265 -9.02 4.00 28.10
C LEU A 265 -9.25 2.69 27.36
N VAL A 266 -10.52 2.34 27.17
CA VAL A 266 -10.95 1.16 26.40
C VAL A 266 -10.73 1.40 24.90
N SER A 267 -10.25 0.38 24.17
CA SER A 267 -10.04 0.47 22.72
C SER A 267 -11.35 0.72 21.97
N PRO A 268 -11.39 1.61 20.96
CA PRO A 268 -12.56 1.84 20.13
C PRO A 268 -13.10 0.57 19.46
N ASP A 269 -12.23 -0.39 19.15
CA ASP A 269 -12.59 -1.65 18.47
C ASP A 269 -13.55 -2.52 19.29
N THR A 270 -13.62 -2.33 20.60
CA THR A 270 -14.56 -3.07 21.47
C THR A 270 -15.94 -2.40 21.55
N LEU A 271 -16.11 -1.23 20.93
CA LEU A 271 -17.34 -0.44 20.96
C LEU A 271 -18.00 -0.43 19.58
N LYS A 272 -19.33 -0.41 19.54
CA LYS A 272 -20.10 -0.35 18.28
C LYS A 272 -21.28 0.62 18.43
N GLY A 273 -21.74 1.19 17.32
CA GLY A 273 -22.95 2.03 17.26
C GLY A 273 -22.89 3.28 18.15
N GLY A 274 -23.99 3.54 18.88
CA GLY A 274 -24.13 4.73 19.74
C GLY A 274 -23.01 4.91 20.77
N PRO A 275 -22.60 3.88 21.53
CA PRO A 275 -21.46 3.94 22.44
C PRO A 275 -20.15 4.44 21.81
N LEU A 276 -19.83 4.01 20.58
CA LEU A 276 -18.63 4.45 19.86
C LEU A 276 -18.72 5.93 19.45
N SER A 277 -19.90 6.37 19.00
CA SER A 277 -20.13 7.76 18.58
C SER A 277 -19.97 8.73 19.75
N LEU A 278 -20.57 8.40 20.90
CA LEU A 278 -20.43 9.19 22.13
C LEU A 278 -18.98 9.20 22.61
N TYR A 279 -18.29 8.06 22.55
CA TYR A 279 -16.89 7.97 22.95
C TYR A 279 -15.99 8.88 22.11
N ASN A 280 -16.12 8.82 20.78
CA ASN A 280 -15.35 9.69 19.88
C ASN A 280 -15.63 11.18 20.13
N ALA A 281 -16.88 11.56 20.43
CA ALA A 281 -17.23 12.93 20.80
C ALA A 281 -16.51 13.40 22.08
N GLN A 282 -16.35 12.51 23.07
CA GLN A 282 -15.61 12.81 24.29
C GLN A 282 -14.10 12.95 24.05
N LEU A 283 -13.52 12.11 23.18
CA LEU A 283 -12.12 12.25 22.76
C LEU A 283 -11.87 13.59 22.04
N ILE A 284 -12.80 14.01 21.16
CA ILE A 284 -12.76 15.33 20.50
C ILE A 284 -12.82 16.45 21.55
N ASN A 285 -13.75 16.36 22.50
CA ASN A 285 -13.88 17.34 23.57
C ASN A 285 -12.60 17.43 24.42
N TYR A 286 -11.99 16.29 24.75
CA TYR A 286 -10.71 16.26 25.46
C TYR A 286 -9.61 16.99 24.69
N LEU A 287 -9.43 16.67 23.40
CA LEU A 287 -8.38 17.27 22.57
C LEU A 287 -8.59 18.75 22.29
N SER A 288 -9.82 19.28 22.42
CA SER A 288 -10.11 20.69 22.21
C SER A 288 -9.31 21.63 23.13
N THR A 289 -8.81 21.14 24.28
CA THR A 289 -7.93 21.91 25.17
C THR A 289 -6.48 21.97 24.68
N TYR A 290 -6.14 21.27 23.59
CA TYR A 290 -4.82 21.18 22.98
C TYR A 290 -4.91 21.56 21.49
N PRO A 291 -4.88 22.87 21.16
CA PRO A 291 -5.11 23.35 19.79
C PRO A 291 -4.15 22.75 18.76
N HIS A 292 -2.87 22.59 19.12
CA HIS A 292 -1.85 22.00 18.24
C HIS A 292 -2.12 20.52 17.93
N LEU A 293 -2.62 19.75 18.90
CA LEU A 293 -2.99 18.34 18.67
C LEU A 293 -4.29 18.25 17.85
N THR A 294 -5.24 19.13 18.11
CA THR A 294 -6.48 19.25 17.33
C THR A 294 -6.18 19.58 15.86
N ALA A 295 -5.27 20.53 15.60
CA ALA A 295 -4.82 20.89 14.26
C ALA A 295 -4.17 19.70 13.54
N ALA A 296 -3.27 18.98 14.20
CA ALA A 296 -2.61 17.80 13.62
C ALA A 296 -3.60 16.67 13.30
N VAL A 297 -4.57 16.39 14.17
CA VAL A 297 -5.63 15.40 13.89
C VAL A 297 -6.54 15.85 12.73
N THR A 298 -6.82 17.15 12.64
CA THR A 298 -7.61 17.70 11.52
C THR A 298 -6.86 17.59 10.21
N GLU A 299 -5.54 17.82 10.24
CA GLU A 299 -4.66 17.68 9.09
C GLU A 299 -4.54 16.22 8.64
N PHE A 300 -4.34 15.29 9.58
CA PHE A 300 -4.41 13.87 9.33
C PHE A 300 -5.70 13.47 8.60
N ASP A 301 -6.85 13.89 9.13
CA ASP A 301 -8.17 13.54 8.58
C ASP A 301 -8.34 14.10 7.16
N ARG A 302 -7.91 15.34 6.94
CA ARG A 302 -7.98 15.99 5.63
C ARG A 302 -7.13 15.28 4.60
N THR A 303 -5.87 14.98 4.92
CA THR A 303 -4.93 14.30 4.02
C THR A 303 -5.37 12.88 3.70
N LEU A 304 -5.81 12.13 4.71
CA LEU A 304 -6.37 10.79 4.51
C LEU A 304 -7.56 10.84 3.55
N ASN A 305 -8.54 11.71 3.82
CA ASN A 305 -9.76 11.79 3.03
C ASN A 305 -9.51 12.35 1.61
N SER A 306 -8.54 13.26 1.43
CA SER A 306 -8.20 13.77 0.10
C SER A 306 -7.60 12.71 -0.80
N ILE A 307 -6.83 11.77 -0.25
CA ILE A 307 -6.25 10.64 -1.00
C ILE A 307 -7.30 9.55 -1.21
N ALA A 308 -8.01 9.17 -0.13
CA ALA A 308 -8.98 8.07 -0.18
C ALA A 308 -10.11 8.31 -1.19
N ARG A 309 -10.49 9.57 -1.46
CA ARG A 309 -11.65 9.92 -2.31
C ARG A 309 -11.30 10.43 -3.71
N ALA A 310 -10.01 10.47 -4.08
CA ALA A 310 -9.56 11.07 -5.33
C ALA A 310 -9.56 10.09 -6.49
#